data_AF-X1SYK2-F1
#
_entry.id   AF-X1SYK2-F1
#
_cell.length_a   1.000
_cell.length_b   1.000
_cell.length_c   1.000
_cell.angle_alpha   90.00
_cell.angle_beta   90.00
_cell.angle_gamma   90.00
#
_symmetry.space_group_name_H-M   'P 1'
#
loop_
_entity.id
_entity.type
_entity.pdbx_description
1 polymer ?
#
loop_
_entity_poly.entity_id
_entity_poly.type
_entity_poly.pdbx_seq_one_letter_code
_entity_poly.pdbx_strand_id
1 'polypeptide(L)'
;AQYVSPVYPKMENVEPVAQAITIPATVTVNAESPWKTLDEFISYAKANPGKIRSSNSGIGASAHIYSIVFEEKVGIEFNHIPYPAYAEAVVALLGGHVDSTNIPLPDVAPHIQSGKLRMLAIASDERHIDFPDVPTLKELGIDIVMGNYSGFVAPKGMAKEQIKVLEEGIGMAMQDPEIRKFLIGAGFQPVYLNAANIVPTALNIIARTNNTIKEFFILFVFIFTPPFFYFFLLFFYYYTIMLYSIINHLLLAYLILPSKGRIQA
;
A
#
# COMPACT_ATOMS: atom_id res chain seq x y z
N ALA A 1 -4.88 -11.07 14.95
CA ALA A 1 -4.72 -11.87 13.71
C ALA A 1 -4.00 -13.18 14.04
N GLN A 2 -4.66 -14.33 13.92
CA GLN A 2 -4.10 -15.66 14.23
C GLN A 2 -3.35 -16.33 13.07
N TYR A 3 -3.20 -15.64 11.93
CA TYR A 3 -2.56 -16.18 10.72
C TYR A 3 -1.53 -15.21 10.13
N VAL A 4 -0.73 -14.57 10.99
CA VAL A 4 0.46 -13.85 10.53
C VAL A 4 1.63 -14.81 10.68
N SER A 5 2.12 -15.36 9.57
CA SER A 5 3.40 -16.05 9.58
C SER A 5 4.49 -15.01 9.87
N PRO A 6 5.30 -15.15 10.93
CA PRO A 6 6.44 -14.27 11.16
C PRO A 6 7.51 -14.42 10.08
N VAL A 7 7.41 -15.46 9.25
CA VAL A 7 8.28 -15.75 8.12
C VAL A 7 7.52 -15.48 6.84
N TYR A 8 7.95 -14.46 6.09
CA TYR A 8 7.45 -14.25 4.72
C TYR A 8 7.81 -15.48 3.87
N PRO A 9 6.85 -16.07 3.14
CA PRO A 9 7.18 -17.14 2.22
C PRO A 9 8.10 -16.60 1.14
N LYS A 10 9.18 -17.35 0.83
CA LYS A 10 10.01 -17.01 -0.33
C LYS A 10 9.14 -17.04 -1.58
N MET A 11 9.29 -16.06 -2.46
CA MET A 11 8.49 -15.94 -3.69
C MET A 11 8.56 -17.20 -4.56
N GLU A 12 9.67 -17.94 -4.51
CA GLU A 12 9.86 -19.20 -5.23
C GLU A 12 9.00 -20.38 -4.72
N ASN A 13 8.39 -20.25 -3.54
CA ASN A 13 7.60 -21.27 -2.84
C ASN A 13 6.10 -21.00 -2.85
N VAL A 14 5.67 -19.93 -3.52
CA VAL A 14 4.26 -19.55 -3.62
C VAL A 14 3.87 -19.27 -5.06
N GLU A 15 2.59 -19.45 -5.35
CA GLU A 15 1.95 -19.11 -6.61
C GLU A 15 0.97 -17.95 -6.37
N PRO A 16 0.99 -16.89 -7.20
CA PRO A 16 0.02 -15.80 -7.07
C PRO A 16 -1.39 -16.30 -7.38
N VAL A 17 -2.37 -15.86 -6.60
CA VAL A 17 -3.79 -16.21 -6.78
C VAL A 17 -4.57 -14.99 -7.25
N ALA A 18 -4.61 -13.93 -6.44
CA ALA A 18 -5.37 -12.73 -6.78
C ALA A 18 -4.74 -11.49 -6.14
N GLN A 19 -4.78 -10.34 -6.80
CA GLN A 19 -4.56 -9.04 -6.16
C GLN A 19 -5.92 -8.46 -5.80
N ALA A 20 -6.04 -7.98 -4.56
CA ALA A 20 -7.30 -7.51 -3.98
C ALA A 20 -7.29 -6.00 -3.71
N ILE A 21 -6.13 -5.42 -3.41
CA ILE A 21 -6.02 -3.98 -3.14
C ILE A 21 -4.79 -3.37 -3.77
N THR A 22 -4.94 -2.11 -4.17
CA THR A 22 -3.85 -1.17 -4.37
C THR A 22 -3.88 -0.11 -3.26
N ILE A 23 -2.70 0.37 -2.90
CA ILE A 23 -2.50 1.40 -1.89
C ILE A 23 -1.62 2.46 -2.56
N PRO A 24 -2.23 3.40 -3.30
CA PRO A 24 -1.49 4.32 -4.14
C PRO A 24 -0.59 5.23 -3.30
N ALA A 25 0.60 5.50 -3.84
CA ALA A 25 1.46 6.56 -3.34
C ALA A 25 0.84 7.93 -3.63
N THR A 26 1.14 8.92 -2.81
CA THR A 26 0.67 10.29 -3.00
C THR A 26 1.84 11.23 -3.28
N VAL A 27 1.55 12.45 -3.72
CA VAL A 27 2.46 13.59 -3.57
C VAL A 27 1.79 14.52 -2.56
N THR A 28 2.30 14.53 -1.33
CA THR A 28 1.66 15.23 -0.22
C THR A 28 2.59 16.27 0.38
N VAL A 29 2.02 17.43 0.68
CA VAL A 29 2.70 18.58 1.31
C VAL A 29 1.91 19.04 2.54
N ASN A 30 2.52 19.87 3.37
CA ASN A 30 1.79 20.56 4.43
C ASN A 30 0.71 21.48 3.84
N ALA A 31 -0.46 21.61 4.49
CA ALA A 31 -1.53 22.47 3.97
C ALA A 31 -1.11 23.95 3.84
N GLU A 32 -0.24 24.42 4.73
CA GLU A 32 0.31 25.80 4.72
C GLU A 32 1.45 26.00 3.71
N SER A 33 1.89 24.94 3.02
CA SER A 33 2.90 25.08 1.98
C SER A 33 2.44 26.03 0.86
N PRO A 34 3.40 26.70 0.20
CA PRO A 34 3.09 27.62 -0.90
C PRO A 34 2.52 26.90 -2.13
N TRP A 35 2.77 25.59 -2.26
CA TRP A 35 2.31 24.80 -3.40
C TRP A 35 0.88 24.31 -3.18
N LYS A 36 -0.02 24.75 -4.06
CA LYS A 36 -1.42 24.34 -4.12
C LYS A 36 -1.66 23.32 -5.22
N THR A 37 -0.81 23.32 -6.25
CA THR A 37 -0.87 22.39 -7.38
C THR A 37 0.44 21.61 -7.54
N LEU A 38 0.38 20.47 -8.24
CA LEU A 38 1.57 19.70 -8.57
C LEU A 38 2.53 20.49 -9.48
N ASP A 39 2.00 21.28 -10.41
CA ASP A 39 2.80 22.08 -11.34
C ASP A 39 3.62 23.16 -10.63
N GLU A 40 3.04 23.84 -9.64
CA GLU A 40 3.74 24.79 -8.77
C GLU A 40 4.88 24.10 -8.01
N PHE A 41 4.59 22.92 -7.46
CA PHE A 41 5.57 22.11 -6.72
C PHE A 41 6.74 21.67 -7.62
N ILE A 42 6.45 21.10 -8.79
CA ILE A 42 7.47 20.66 -9.75
C ILE A 42 8.27 21.86 -10.27
N SER A 43 7.60 22.98 -10.58
CA SER A 43 8.28 24.19 -11.06
C SER A 43 9.26 24.73 -10.04
N TYR A 44 8.87 24.77 -8.76
CA TYR A 44 9.77 25.16 -7.68
C TYR A 44 10.92 24.17 -7.53
N ALA A 45 10.65 22.87 -7.54
CA ALA A 45 11.65 21.82 -7.40
C ALA A 45 12.71 21.87 -8.52
N LYS A 46 12.29 22.11 -9.77
CA LYS A 46 13.20 22.29 -10.91
C LYS A 46 14.10 23.51 -10.78
N ALA A 47 13.55 24.62 -10.28
CA ALA A 47 14.32 25.84 -10.05
C ALA A 47 15.25 25.74 -8.82
N ASN A 48 14.98 24.81 -7.90
CA ASN A 48 15.64 24.67 -6.61
C ASN A 48 16.02 23.20 -6.32
N PRO A 49 16.87 22.57 -7.14
CA PRO A 49 17.22 21.16 -6.97
C PRO A 49 17.80 20.90 -5.57
N GLY A 50 17.34 19.83 -4.93
CA GLY A 50 17.76 19.41 -3.58
C GLY A 50 17.26 20.31 -2.43
N LYS A 51 16.40 21.31 -2.69
CA LYS A 51 15.88 22.19 -1.62
C LYS A 51 14.63 21.66 -0.95
N ILE A 52 13.83 20.85 -1.64
CA ILE A 52 12.65 20.23 -1.05
C ILE A 52 13.10 19.07 -0.17
N ARG A 53 12.85 19.16 1.14
CA ARG A 53 13.09 18.08 2.09
C ARG A 53 11.92 17.10 2.00
N SER A 54 12.14 15.93 1.41
CA SER A 54 11.09 14.90 1.28
C SER A 54 11.30 13.81 2.33
N SER A 55 10.26 13.52 3.12
CA SER A 55 10.32 12.47 4.14
C SER A 55 10.00 11.08 3.58
N ASN A 56 10.68 10.08 4.13
CA ASN A 56 10.42 8.65 3.85
C ASN A 56 10.59 7.80 5.12
N SER A 57 10.22 6.51 5.07
CA SER A 57 10.35 5.55 6.17
C SER A 57 11.69 4.79 6.17
N GLY A 58 12.75 5.41 5.66
CA GLY A 58 14.07 4.82 5.54
C GLY A 58 14.50 4.61 4.10
N ILE A 59 15.82 4.61 3.89
CA ILE A 59 16.43 4.37 2.59
C ILE A 59 16.05 2.96 2.11
N GLY A 60 15.52 2.90 0.89
CA GLY A 60 15.07 1.66 0.25
C GLY A 60 13.65 1.22 0.65
N ALA A 61 12.99 1.92 1.57
CA ALA A 61 11.58 1.70 1.86
C ALA A 61 10.68 2.19 0.71
N SER A 62 9.40 1.79 0.69
CA SER A 62 8.51 2.09 -0.44
C SER A 62 8.41 3.58 -0.74
N ALA A 63 8.18 4.45 0.26
CA ALA A 63 8.11 5.90 0.04
C ALA A 63 9.42 6.52 -0.52
N HIS A 64 10.59 5.95 -0.17
CA HIS A 64 11.87 6.38 -0.75
C HIS A 64 11.95 6.01 -2.23
N ILE A 65 11.62 4.75 -2.56
CA ILE A 65 11.58 4.28 -3.96
C ILE A 65 10.58 5.10 -4.77
N TYR A 66 9.41 5.42 -4.20
CA TYR A 66 8.39 6.22 -4.86
C TYR A 66 8.85 7.63 -5.16
N SER A 67 9.57 8.23 -4.21
CA SER A 67 10.16 9.56 -4.39
C SER A 67 11.18 9.54 -5.55
N ILE A 68 12.08 8.56 -5.59
CA ILE A 68 13.09 8.42 -6.65
C ILE A 68 12.45 8.25 -8.04
N VAL A 69 11.44 7.38 -8.17
CA VAL A 69 10.75 7.17 -9.44
C VAL A 69 10.01 8.44 -9.89
N PHE A 70 9.42 9.17 -8.95
CA PHE A 70 8.79 10.45 -9.22
C PHE A 70 9.80 11.49 -9.69
N GLU A 71 10.92 11.64 -8.96
CA GLU A 71 12.06 12.51 -9.29
C GLU A 71 12.58 12.28 -10.71
N GLU A 72 12.85 11.01 -11.07
CA GLU A 72 13.33 10.61 -12.39
C GLU A 72 12.33 11.01 -13.48
N LYS A 73 11.04 10.74 -13.25
CA LYS A 73 10.00 10.97 -14.27
C LYS A 73 9.75 12.45 -14.55
N VAL A 74 9.82 13.30 -13.52
CA VAL A 74 9.52 14.73 -13.65
C VAL A 74 10.77 15.61 -13.75
N GLY A 75 11.96 15.03 -13.56
CA GLY A 75 13.25 15.70 -13.66
C GLY A 75 13.50 16.69 -12.53
N ILE A 76 13.33 16.24 -11.28
CA ILE A 76 13.57 17.02 -10.06
C ILE A 76 14.47 16.25 -9.09
N GLU A 77 14.96 16.92 -8.06
CA GLU A 77 15.80 16.33 -7.02
C GLU A 77 15.32 16.78 -5.64
N PHE A 78 15.11 15.83 -4.75
CA PHE A 78 14.75 16.02 -3.35
C PHE A 78 15.95 15.80 -2.43
N ASN A 79 15.92 16.50 -1.29
CA ASN A 79 16.72 16.13 -0.13
C ASN A 79 15.93 15.09 0.69
N HIS A 80 16.34 13.83 0.62
CA HIS A 80 15.66 12.71 1.28
C HIS A 80 15.97 12.67 2.79
N ILE A 81 14.93 12.80 3.61
CA ILE A 81 15.02 12.77 5.08
C ILE A 81 14.38 11.47 5.59
N PRO A 82 15.17 10.47 6.02
CA PRO A 82 14.64 9.21 6.51
C PRO A 82 14.11 9.32 7.95
N TYR A 83 12.99 8.64 8.19
CA TYR A 83 12.37 8.44 9.51
C TYR A 83 12.18 6.94 9.78
N PRO A 84 12.03 6.51 11.05
CA PRO A 84 11.90 5.09 11.39
C PRO A 84 10.67 4.38 10.78
N ALA A 85 9.57 5.10 10.57
CA ALA A 85 8.35 4.58 9.96
C ALA A 85 7.49 5.73 9.38
N TYR A 86 6.37 5.38 8.73
CA TYR A 86 5.48 6.37 8.11
C TYR A 86 4.87 7.35 9.10
N ALA A 87 4.49 6.89 10.29
CA ALA A 87 3.88 7.75 11.30
C ALA A 87 4.79 8.93 11.67
N GLU A 88 6.08 8.67 11.91
CA GLU A 88 7.07 9.68 12.25
C GLU A 88 7.36 10.63 11.08
N ALA A 89 7.43 10.11 9.85
CA ALA A 89 7.58 10.93 8.65
C ALA A 89 6.39 11.87 8.45
N VAL A 90 5.17 11.38 8.64
CA VAL A 90 3.94 12.19 8.55
C VAL A 90 3.91 13.25 9.65
N VAL A 91 4.30 12.92 10.88
CA VAL A 91 4.44 13.90 11.98
C VAL A 91 5.45 14.99 11.64
N ALA A 92 6.58 14.64 11.03
CA ALA A 92 7.56 15.63 10.59
C ALA A 92 6.99 16.58 9.52
N LEU A 93 6.19 16.08 8.58
CA LEU A 93 5.53 16.91 7.57
C LEU A 93 4.47 17.82 8.20
N LEU A 94 3.69 17.30 9.15
CA LEU A 94 2.72 18.10 9.92
C LEU A 94 3.40 19.24 10.69
N GLY A 95 4.58 18.97 11.26
CA GLY A 95 5.39 19.96 11.99
C GLY A 95 6.20 20.92 11.12
N GLY A 96 6.20 20.75 9.78
CA GLY A 96 6.99 21.58 8.86
C GLY A 96 8.51 21.33 8.91
N HIS A 97 8.93 20.21 9.51
CA HIS A 97 10.34 19.79 9.53
C HIS A 97 10.82 19.26 8.17
N VAL A 98 9.87 18.87 7.33
CA VAL A 98 10.04 18.48 5.92
C VAL A 98 8.95 19.16 5.10
N ASP A 99 9.16 19.21 3.78
CA ASP A 99 8.33 19.99 2.86
C ASP A 99 7.32 19.11 2.10
N SER A 100 7.68 17.83 1.85
CA SER A 100 6.84 16.87 1.17
C SER A 100 7.01 15.43 1.65
N THR A 101 6.14 14.55 1.17
CA THR A 101 6.28 13.10 1.27
C THR A 101 5.59 12.38 0.11
N ASN A 102 6.06 11.16 -0.19
CA ASN A 102 5.44 10.23 -1.14
C ASN A 102 4.86 8.98 -0.47
N ILE A 103 4.42 9.12 0.77
CA ILE A 103 3.82 8.06 1.59
C ILE A 103 2.46 7.61 1.00
N PRO A 104 2.07 6.33 1.13
CA PRO A 104 0.77 5.85 0.67
C PRO A 104 -0.44 6.53 1.30
N LEU A 105 -1.55 6.55 0.56
CA LEU A 105 -2.77 7.28 0.93
C LEU A 105 -3.30 7.01 2.36
N PRO A 106 -3.41 5.76 2.87
CA PRO A 106 -3.99 5.50 4.19
C PRO A 106 -3.29 6.26 5.33
N ASP A 107 -1.97 6.45 5.23
CA ASP A 107 -1.17 7.10 6.27
C ASP A 107 -1.33 8.62 6.27
N VAL A 108 -1.70 9.23 5.13
CA VAL A 108 -1.88 10.69 4.99
C VAL A 108 -3.34 11.13 4.91
N ALA A 109 -4.26 10.24 4.52
CA ALA A 109 -5.68 10.52 4.30
C ALA A 109 -6.38 11.19 5.50
N PRO A 110 -6.22 10.73 6.76
CA PRO A 110 -6.85 11.37 7.91
C PRO A 110 -6.41 12.84 8.07
N HIS A 111 -5.15 13.12 7.75
CA HIS A 111 -4.59 14.46 7.88
C HIS A 111 -5.02 15.38 6.73
N ILE A 112 -5.18 14.84 5.52
CA ILE A 112 -5.75 15.56 4.37
C ILE A 112 -7.22 15.90 4.66
N GLN A 113 -8.01 14.95 5.14
CA GLN A 113 -9.41 15.17 5.52
C GLN A 113 -9.57 16.21 6.63
N SER A 114 -8.62 16.24 7.58
CA SER A 114 -8.59 17.27 8.63
C SER A 114 -8.08 18.64 8.16
N GLY A 115 -7.69 18.78 6.89
CA GLY A 115 -7.16 20.02 6.32
C GLY A 115 -5.73 20.38 6.73
N LYS A 116 -5.00 19.47 7.40
CA LYS A 116 -3.62 19.71 7.88
C LYS A 116 -2.56 19.42 6.82
N LEU A 117 -2.86 18.49 5.91
CA LEU A 117 -2.02 18.18 4.76
C LEU A 117 -2.81 18.43 3.47
N ARG A 118 -2.08 18.62 2.36
CA ARG A 118 -2.64 18.71 1.01
C ARG A 118 -2.02 17.62 0.15
N MET A 119 -2.87 16.83 -0.50
CA MET A 119 -2.46 15.91 -1.56
C MET A 119 -2.51 16.65 -2.90
N LEU A 120 -1.37 16.77 -3.57
CA LEU A 120 -1.23 17.45 -4.87
C LEU A 120 -1.59 16.52 -6.03
N ALA A 121 -1.26 15.23 -5.89
CA ALA A 121 -1.59 14.20 -6.85
C ALA A 121 -1.57 12.80 -6.19
N ILE A 122 -2.22 11.85 -6.84
CA ILE A 122 -2.25 10.43 -6.48
C ILE A 122 -1.70 9.57 -7.62
N ALA A 123 -0.87 8.57 -7.29
CA ALA A 123 -0.24 7.67 -8.25
C ALA A 123 -1.13 6.44 -8.58
N SER A 124 -2.38 6.67 -8.95
CA SER A 124 -3.35 5.64 -9.35
C SER A 124 -3.84 5.84 -10.79
N ASP A 125 -4.44 4.80 -11.37
CA ASP A 125 -5.06 4.91 -12.70
C ASP A 125 -6.27 5.86 -12.72
N GLU A 126 -7.07 5.82 -11.66
CA GLU A 126 -8.27 6.63 -11.49
C GLU A 126 -8.19 7.43 -10.19
N ARG A 127 -8.97 8.52 -10.10
CA ARG A 127 -9.05 9.32 -8.87
C ARG A 127 -9.61 8.50 -7.73
N HIS A 128 -9.18 8.78 -6.52
CA HIS A 128 -9.76 8.15 -5.34
C HIS A 128 -11.16 8.71 -5.09
N ILE A 129 -12.13 7.85 -4.80
CA ILE A 129 -13.54 8.26 -4.61
C ILE A 129 -13.72 9.25 -3.45
N ASP A 130 -12.95 9.10 -2.37
CA ASP A 130 -12.96 10.03 -1.23
C ASP A 130 -12.17 11.33 -1.47
N PHE A 131 -11.42 11.40 -2.56
CA PHE A 131 -10.62 12.58 -2.94
C PHE A 131 -10.83 12.91 -4.43
N PRO A 132 -12.08 13.15 -4.88
CA PRO A 132 -12.42 13.29 -6.29
C PRO A 132 -11.81 14.53 -6.95
N ASP A 133 -11.45 15.53 -6.14
CA ASP A 133 -10.85 16.79 -6.61
C ASP A 133 -9.33 16.67 -6.79
N VAL A 134 -8.70 15.61 -6.27
CA VAL A 134 -7.26 15.40 -6.41
C VAL A 134 -6.99 14.66 -7.73
N PRO A 135 -6.20 15.24 -8.65
CA PRO A 135 -5.90 14.60 -9.92
C PRO A 135 -4.97 13.39 -9.75
N THR A 136 -5.03 12.46 -10.69
CA THR A 136 -3.99 11.43 -10.80
C THR A 136 -2.73 12.00 -11.47
N LEU A 137 -1.58 11.37 -11.26
CA LEU A 137 -0.36 11.71 -12.01
C LEU A 137 -0.58 11.55 -13.53
N LYS A 138 -1.36 10.55 -13.97
CA LYS A 138 -1.66 10.30 -15.38
C LYS A 138 -2.48 11.42 -16.01
N GLU A 139 -3.48 11.96 -15.30
CA GLU A 139 -4.25 13.11 -15.76
C GLU A 139 -3.38 14.36 -15.96
N LEU A 140 -2.27 14.45 -15.22
CA LEU A 140 -1.28 15.53 -15.33
C LEU A 140 -0.15 15.21 -16.33
N GLY A 141 -0.30 14.16 -17.15
CA GLY A 141 0.68 13.79 -18.18
C GLY A 141 1.92 13.05 -17.65
N ILE A 142 1.93 12.67 -16.36
CA ILE A 142 3.00 11.93 -15.72
C ILE A 142 2.57 10.45 -15.67
N ASP A 143 3.02 9.66 -16.64
CA ASP A 143 2.67 8.24 -16.74
C ASP A 143 3.38 7.39 -15.67
N ILE A 144 2.84 7.46 -14.45
CA ILE A 144 3.20 6.69 -13.27
C ILE A 144 1.91 6.20 -12.59
N VAL A 145 1.85 4.89 -12.37
CA VAL A 145 0.96 4.26 -11.38
C VAL A 145 1.86 3.54 -10.40
N MET A 146 1.72 3.85 -9.13
CA MET A 146 2.65 3.38 -8.11
C MET A 146 2.02 3.36 -6.73
N GLY A 147 2.37 2.35 -5.96
CA GLY A 147 1.81 2.12 -4.63
C GLY A 147 2.12 0.71 -4.16
N ASN A 148 1.67 0.41 -2.95
CA ASN A 148 1.72 -0.95 -2.46
C ASN A 148 0.56 -1.74 -3.08
N TYR A 149 0.74 -3.04 -3.22
CA TYR A 149 -0.32 -3.96 -3.60
C TYR A 149 -0.44 -5.03 -2.52
N SER A 150 -1.63 -5.54 -2.32
CA SER A 150 -1.82 -6.73 -1.49
C SER A 150 -2.78 -7.68 -2.15
N GLY A 151 -2.48 -8.95 -1.96
CA GLY A 151 -3.12 -10.05 -2.65
C GLY A 151 -2.90 -11.35 -1.92
N PHE A 152 -3.45 -12.39 -2.51
CA PHE A 152 -3.44 -13.75 -2.02
C PHE A 152 -2.45 -14.57 -2.83
N VAL A 153 -1.70 -15.41 -2.12
CA VAL A 153 -0.79 -16.39 -2.72
C VAL A 153 -1.12 -17.77 -2.15
N ALA A 154 -0.93 -18.81 -2.95
CA ALA A 154 -1.11 -20.20 -2.57
C ALA A 154 0.27 -20.89 -2.44
N PRO A 155 0.39 -21.98 -1.66
CA PRO A 155 1.58 -22.83 -1.71
C PRO A 155 1.84 -23.33 -3.12
N LYS A 156 3.13 -23.37 -3.52
CA LYS A 156 3.54 -23.92 -4.81
C LYS A 156 3.09 -25.37 -4.99
N GLY A 157 2.60 -25.70 -6.18
CA GLY A 157 2.11 -27.03 -6.53
C GLY A 157 0.67 -27.32 -6.06
N MET A 158 -0.05 -26.32 -5.53
CA MET A 158 -1.50 -26.44 -5.31
C MET A 158 -2.21 -26.75 -6.63
N ALA A 159 -3.23 -27.62 -6.60
CA ALA A 159 -3.95 -28.01 -7.80
C ALA A 159 -4.65 -26.81 -8.45
N LYS A 160 -4.61 -26.72 -9.79
CA LYS A 160 -5.16 -25.58 -10.54
C LYS A 160 -6.66 -25.37 -10.27
N GLU A 161 -7.39 -26.45 -10.06
CA GLU A 161 -8.81 -26.42 -9.74
C GLU A 161 -9.05 -25.76 -8.38
N GLN A 162 -8.16 -25.97 -7.41
CA GLN A 162 -8.24 -25.34 -6.09
C GLN A 162 -7.88 -23.85 -6.17
N ILE A 163 -6.85 -23.48 -6.94
CA ILE A 163 -6.49 -22.08 -7.19
C ILE A 163 -7.67 -21.35 -7.84
N LYS A 164 -8.33 -21.97 -8.83
CA LYS A 164 -9.49 -21.38 -9.51
C LYS A 164 -10.65 -21.10 -8.55
N VAL A 165 -10.95 -22.03 -7.64
CA VAL A 165 -12.00 -21.82 -6.61
C VAL A 165 -11.64 -20.62 -5.71
N LEU A 166 -10.37 -20.48 -5.33
CA LEU A 166 -9.91 -19.33 -4.54
C LEU A 166 -10.03 -18.02 -5.33
N GLU A 167 -9.58 -18.00 -6.59
CA GLU A 167 -9.72 -16.85 -7.48
C GLU A 167 -11.19 -16.40 -7.59
N GLU A 168 -12.10 -17.33 -7.90
CA GLU A 168 -13.54 -17.04 -8.02
C GLU A 168 -14.14 -16.50 -6.72
N GLY A 169 -13.82 -17.12 -5.58
CA GLY A 169 -14.28 -16.67 -4.27
C GLY A 169 -13.76 -15.28 -3.90
N ILE A 170 -12.49 -14.99 -4.19
CA ILE A 170 -11.89 -13.65 -3.98
C ILE A 170 -12.55 -12.64 -4.92
N GLY A 171 -12.79 -13.00 -6.18
CA GLY A 171 -13.47 -12.16 -7.16
C GLY A 171 -14.87 -11.77 -6.70
N MET A 172 -15.64 -12.72 -6.17
CA MET A 172 -16.96 -12.46 -5.58
C MET A 172 -16.87 -11.53 -4.36
N ALA A 173 -15.93 -11.77 -3.45
CA ALA A 173 -15.73 -10.92 -2.27
C ALA A 173 -15.35 -9.49 -2.66
N MET A 174 -14.52 -9.31 -3.68
CA MET A 174 -14.10 -7.97 -4.16
C MET A 174 -15.19 -7.22 -4.93
N GLN A 175 -16.27 -7.90 -5.31
CA GLN A 175 -17.48 -7.31 -5.88
C GLN A 175 -18.52 -6.94 -4.81
N ASP A 176 -18.39 -7.46 -3.58
CA ASP A 176 -19.31 -7.16 -2.48
C ASP A 176 -19.22 -5.66 -2.10
N PRO A 177 -20.33 -4.92 -2.14
CA PRO A 177 -20.33 -3.48 -1.85
C PRO A 177 -19.87 -3.13 -0.43
N GLU A 178 -20.15 -3.95 0.57
CA GLU A 178 -19.76 -3.70 1.96
C GLU A 178 -18.26 -3.92 2.13
N ILE A 179 -17.69 -4.96 1.51
CA ILE A 179 -16.23 -5.17 1.49
C ILE A 179 -15.54 -4.00 0.80
N ARG A 180 -16.03 -3.59 -0.38
CA ARG A 180 -15.46 -2.46 -1.12
C ARG A 180 -15.52 -1.17 -0.31
N LYS A 181 -16.67 -0.87 0.32
CA LYS A 181 -16.86 0.31 1.16
C LYS A 181 -15.93 0.30 2.37
N PHE A 182 -15.75 -0.84 3.02
CA PHE A 182 -14.82 -0.99 4.13
C PHE A 182 -13.38 -0.69 3.70
N LEU A 183 -12.94 -1.27 2.58
CA LEU A 183 -11.59 -1.06 2.05
C LEU A 183 -11.35 0.40 1.65
N ILE A 184 -12.31 1.01 0.95
CA ILE A 184 -12.25 2.44 0.57
C ILE A 184 -12.15 3.32 1.81
N GLY A 185 -13.01 3.09 2.81
CA GLY A 185 -12.99 3.85 4.07
C GLY A 185 -11.68 3.70 4.87
N ALA A 186 -10.91 2.63 4.63
CA ALA A 186 -9.57 2.43 5.19
C ALA A 186 -8.44 3.03 4.32
N GLY A 187 -8.77 3.71 3.22
CA GLY A 187 -7.82 4.33 2.29
C GLY A 187 -7.23 3.35 1.25
N PHE A 188 -7.79 2.15 1.12
CA PHE A 188 -7.39 1.18 0.09
C PHE A 188 -8.24 1.35 -1.17
N GLN A 189 -7.64 1.07 -2.32
CA GLN A 189 -8.36 0.98 -3.59
C GLN A 189 -8.66 -0.50 -3.91
N PRO A 190 -9.93 -0.94 -3.85
CA PRO A 190 -10.31 -2.29 -4.20
C PRO A 190 -10.04 -2.56 -5.68
N VAL A 191 -9.22 -3.57 -5.97
CA VAL A 191 -8.96 -4.05 -7.33
C VAL A 191 -9.14 -5.56 -7.34
N TYR A 192 -9.55 -6.13 -8.46
CA TYR A 192 -9.48 -7.58 -8.64
C TYR A 192 -8.68 -7.89 -9.89
N LEU A 193 -7.50 -8.48 -9.68
CA LEU A 193 -6.69 -9.09 -10.73
C LEU A 193 -6.50 -10.55 -10.37
N ASN A 194 -6.80 -11.46 -11.30
CA ASN A 194 -6.49 -12.88 -11.15
C ASN A 194 -4.99 -13.15 -11.38
N ALA A 195 -4.52 -14.37 -11.13
CA ALA A 195 -3.12 -14.74 -11.23
C ALA A 195 -2.49 -14.37 -12.58
N ALA A 196 -3.22 -14.56 -13.67
CA ALA A 196 -2.79 -14.23 -15.03
C ALA A 196 -2.49 -12.74 -15.22
N ASN A 197 -3.22 -11.87 -14.52
CA ASN A 197 -3.13 -10.42 -14.63
C ASN A 197 -2.21 -9.77 -13.57
N ILE A 198 -1.76 -10.53 -12.56
CA ILE A 198 -0.80 -10.07 -11.53
C ILE A 198 0.64 -10.13 -12.02
N VAL A 199 0.98 -11.21 -12.74
CA VAL A 199 2.35 -11.52 -13.19
C VAL A 199 3.00 -10.38 -13.99
N PRO A 200 2.29 -9.66 -14.89
CA PRO A 200 2.84 -8.50 -15.58
C PRO A 200 3.19 -7.35 -14.63
N THR A 201 2.40 -7.12 -13.58
CA THR A 201 2.57 -5.98 -12.65
C THR A 201 3.71 -6.22 -11.67
N ALA A 202 3.78 -7.42 -11.07
CA ALA A 202 4.83 -7.76 -10.09
C ALA A 202 6.22 -7.93 -10.74
N LEU A 203 6.30 -8.57 -11.92
CA LEU A 203 7.57 -8.72 -12.65
C LEU A 203 8.06 -7.41 -13.25
N ASN A 204 7.17 -6.53 -13.74
CA ASN A 204 7.57 -5.20 -14.20
C ASN A 204 8.09 -4.32 -13.06
N ILE A 205 7.53 -4.44 -11.85
CA ILE A 205 8.04 -3.74 -10.68
C ILE A 205 9.42 -4.30 -10.31
N ILE A 206 9.58 -5.63 -10.11
CA ILE A 206 10.88 -6.23 -9.79
C ILE A 206 11.95 -5.93 -10.86
N ALA A 207 11.61 -5.94 -12.14
CA ALA A 207 12.52 -5.58 -13.23
C ALA A 207 12.90 -4.09 -13.22
N ARG A 208 11.95 -3.19 -12.92
CA ARG A 208 12.21 -1.76 -12.73
C ARG A 208 13.09 -1.53 -11.48
N THR A 209 12.75 -2.14 -10.36
CA THR A 209 13.48 -1.98 -9.10
C THR A 209 14.88 -2.61 -9.17
N ASN A 210 15.09 -3.71 -9.89
CA ASN A 210 16.41 -4.30 -10.07
C ASN A 210 17.39 -3.45 -10.90
N ASN A 211 16.91 -2.53 -11.74
CA ASN A 211 17.79 -1.56 -12.41
C ASN A 211 18.15 -0.39 -11.50
N THR A 212 17.23 0.05 -10.62
CA THR A 212 17.47 1.15 -9.67
C THR A 212 18.23 0.69 -8.40
N ILE A 213 18.03 -0.54 -7.92
CA ILE A 213 18.61 -1.09 -6.67
C ILE A 213 20.05 -1.56 -6.85
N LYS A 214 20.53 -1.80 -8.08
CA LYS A 214 21.90 -2.26 -8.32
C LYS A 214 22.98 -1.33 -7.76
N GLU A 215 22.65 -0.09 -7.42
CA GLU A 215 23.59 0.88 -6.86
C GLU A 215 23.63 0.97 -5.32
N PHE A 216 22.75 0.29 -4.56
CA PHE A 216 22.55 0.60 -3.12
C PHE A 216 22.48 -0.60 -2.16
N PHE A 217 23.24 -1.66 -2.41
CA PHE A 217 23.38 -2.77 -1.46
C PHE A 217 24.35 -2.40 -0.32
N ILE A 218 23.86 -2.23 0.94
CA ILE A 218 24.51 -2.59 2.23
C ILE A 218 23.56 -2.36 3.45
N LEU A 219 23.17 -3.49 4.08
CA LEU A 219 23.05 -3.87 5.53
C LEU A 219 22.41 -2.95 6.64
N PHE A 220 21.39 -3.44 7.39
CA PHE A 220 21.42 -3.88 8.83
C PHE A 220 20.03 -4.09 9.51
N VAL A 221 20.04 -4.61 10.75
CA VAL A 221 19.05 -5.49 11.43
C VAL A 221 18.80 -5.09 12.93
N PHE A 222 17.55 -5.30 13.45
CA PHE A 222 16.97 -5.32 14.85
C PHE A 222 17.02 -4.02 15.74
N ILE A 223 16.15 -3.67 16.74
CA ILE A 223 15.53 -4.35 17.94
C ILE A 223 14.29 -3.55 18.49
N PHE A 224 13.36 -4.22 19.22
CA PHE A 224 12.10 -3.75 19.89
C PHE A 224 12.24 -3.25 21.36
N THR A 225 11.30 -2.41 21.86
CA THR A 225 11.12 -2.07 23.32
C THR A 225 9.64 -1.92 23.79
N PRO A 226 9.34 -1.99 25.12
CA PRO A 226 8.11 -2.56 25.71
C PRO A 226 6.80 -1.74 25.89
N PRO A 227 6.66 -0.42 25.67
CA PRO A 227 5.43 0.28 26.08
C PRO A 227 4.18 -0.01 25.22
N PHE A 228 4.30 -0.78 24.14
CA PHE A 228 3.18 -1.07 23.21
C PHE A 228 2.21 -2.18 23.67
N PHE A 229 2.48 -2.84 24.80
CA PHE A 229 1.75 -4.06 25.19
C PHE A 229 0.28 -3.81 25.62
N TYR A 230 -0.04 -2.64 26.17
CA TYR A 230 -1.39 -2.34 26.66
C TYR A 230 -2.36 -1.85 25.58
N PHE A 231 -1.88 -1.14 24.55
CA PHE A 231 -2.70 -0.78 23.39
C PHE A 231 -3.07 -2.01 22.54
N PHE A 232 -2.22 -3.03 22.58
CA PHE A 232 -2.42 -4.30 21.88
C PHE A 232 -3.61 -5.11 22.43
N LEU A 233 -3.84 -5.09 23.75
CA LEU A 233 -4.92 -5.87 24.39
C LEU A 233 -6.33 -5.34 24.08
N LEU A 234 -6.50 -4.01 24.00
CA LEU A 234 -7.77 -3.38 23.62
C LEU A 234 -8.10 -3.61 22.14
N PHE A 235 -7.09 -3.60 21.26
CA PHE A 235 -7.24 -3.96 19.85
C PHE A 235 -7.65 -5.43 19.71
N PHE A 236 -7.09 -6.34 20.52
CA PHE A 236 -7.45 -7.76 20.51
C PHE A 236 -8.90 -8.03 20.94
N TYR A 237 -9.45 -7.29 21.91
CA TYR A 237 -10.82 -7.51 22.38
C TYR A 237 -11.87 -7.27 21.27
N TYR A 238 -11.76 -6.16 20.54
CA TYR A 238 -12.65 -5.85 19.42
C TYR A 238 -12.41 -6.76 18.20
N TYR A 239 -11.16 -7.16 17.96
CA TYR A 239 -10.79 -8.06 16.86
C TYR A 239 -11.31 -9.50 17.07
N THR A 240 -11.43 -9.95 18.32
CA THR A 240 -11.92 -11.30 18.67
C THR A 240 -13.42 -11.45 18.37
N ILE A 241 -14.21 -10.39 18.58
CA ILE A 241 -15.65 -10.36 18.25
C ILE A 241 -15.86 -10.44 16.72
N MET A 242 -15.02 -9.75 15.95
CA MET A 242 -15.05 -9.78 14.48
C MET A 242 -14.65 -11.16 13.91
N LEU A 243 -13.61 -11.78 14.47
CA LEU A 243 -13.17 -13.13 14.09
C LEU A 243 -14.22 -14.20 14.38
N TYR A 244 -14.97 -14.07 15.48
CA TYR A 244 -16.04 -15.01 15.81
C TYR A 244 -17.17 -15.01 14.76
N SER A 245 -17.48 -13.83 14.19
CA SER A 245 -18.46 -13.71 13.11
C SER A 245 -17.97 -14.35 11.81
N ILE A 246 -16.70 -14.14 11.45
CA ILE A 246 -16.06 -14.69 10.24
C ILE A 246 -15.96 -16.23 10.32
N ILE A 247 -15.56 -16.76 11.49
CA ILE A 247 -15.45 -18.21 11.71
C ILE A 247 -16.82 -18.88 11.59
N ASN A 248 -17.89 -18.27 12.10
CA ASN A 248 -19.24 -18.82 11.96
C ASN A 248 -19.71 -18.86 10.50
N HIS A 249 -19.35 -17.87 9.68
CA HIS A 249 -19.70 -17.85 8.25
C HIS A 249 -18.89 -18.89 7.46
N LEU A 250 -17.61 -19.07 7.79
CA LEU A 250 -16.75 -20.10 7.19
C LEU A 250 -17.18 -21.52 7.60
N LEU A 251 -17.63 -21.72 8.85
CA LEU A 251 -18.19 -23.00 9.30
C LEU A 251 -19.52 -23.32 8.63
N LEU A 252 -20.39 -22.32 8.42
CA LEU A 252 -21.63 -22.50 7.66
C LEU A 252 -21.33 -22.92 6.21
N ALA A 253 -20.36 -22.24 5.57
CA ALA A 253 -19.91 -22.58 4.22
C ALA A 253 -19.31 -24.00 4.14
N TYR A 254 -18.56 -24.41 5.15
CA TYR A 254 -17.99 -25.76 5.25
C TYR A 254 -19.05 -26.86 5.48
N LEU A 255 -20.12 -26.56 6.22
CA LEU A 255 -21.22 -27.51 6.49
C LEU A 255 -22.15 -27.75 5.29
N ILE A 256 -22.18 -26.83 4.32
CA ILE A 256 -23.00 -26.92 3.10
C ILE A 256 -22.33 -27.78 2.01
N LEU A 257 -21.04 -28.13 2.17
CA LEU A 257 -20.31 -29.00 1.22
C LEU A 257 -20.82 -30.46 1.28
N PRO A 258 -21.07 -31.12 0.13
CA PRO A 258 -21.49 -32.52 0.08
C PRO A 258 -20.43 -33.45 0.70
N SER A 259 -20.87 -34.48 1.44
CA SER A 259 -20.09 -35.30 2.38
C SER A 259 -18.95 -36.15 1.82
N LYS A 260 -18.67 -36.08 0.51
CA LYS A 260 -17.57 -36.83 -0.12
C LYS A 260 -16.30 -35.98 -0.18
N GLY A 261 -15.63 -35.83 0.96
CA GLY A 261 -14.35 -35.13 1.03
C GLY A 261 -13.81 -34.83 2.43
N ARG A 262 -14.48 -35.28 3.49
CA ARG A 262 -13.97 -35.11 4.86
C ARG A 262 -12.83 -36.10 5.11
N ILE A 263 -11.61 -35.60 5.25
CA ILE A 263 -10.48 -36.33 5.83
C ILE A 263 -10.82 -36.53 7.32
N GLN A 264 -10.82 -37.78 7.78
CA GLN A 264 -10.90 -38.09 9.22
C GLN A 264 -9.62 -37.59 9.92
N ALA A 265 -9.84 -37.11 11.15
CA ALA A 265 -8.91 -36.36 12.00
C ALA A 265 -7.47 -36.88 12.08
#